data_AF-A0A1G0L925-F1
#
_entry.id   AF-A0A1G0L925-F1
#
_cell.length_a   1.000
_cell.length_b   1.000
_cell.length_c   1.000
_cell.angle_alpha   90.00
_cell.angle_beta   90.00
_cell.angle_gamma   90.00
#
_symmetry.space_group_name_H-M   'P 1'
#
loop_
_entity.id
_entity.type
_entity.pdbx_description
1 polymer ?
#
loop_
_entity_poly.entity_id
_entity_poly.type
_entity_poly.pdbx_seq_one_letter_code
_entity_poly.pdbx_strand_id
1 'polypeptide(L)'
;MNCRRFHESFSDFADGLLDEVVEIEVRRHLAECACCRRFDAAFLAGRGALQALPPVSPSRGFGRRLRERLRHECGEGSPALGPWSGAAAALLVLALVSLAALEVRSHEEDLAAGADSLLIQVPGAAMEAAVVQLADDSTMSFGNPFRPFPTTEGFTAMTLSGQFASYAVLTSR
;
A
#
# COMPACT_ATOMS: atom_id res chain seq x y z
N MET A 1 -0.03 -0.57 26.81
CA MET A 1 0.87 -1.66 27.22
C MET A 1 1.92 -1.17 28.22
N ASN A 2 2.38 -2.04 29.14
CA ASN A 2 3.50 -1.77 30.04
C ASN A 2 4.83 -2.31 29.46
N CYS A 3 5.97 -1.88 30.02
CA CYS A 3 7.29 -2.26 29.50
C CYS A 3 7.54 -3.77 29.51
N ARG A 4 7.09 -4.48 30.56
CA ARG A 4 7.29 -5.93 30.67
C ARG A 4 6.63 -6.67 29.51
N ARG A 5 5.34 -6.39 29.26
CA ARG A 5 4.58 -7.01 28.17
C ARG A 5 5.19 -6.65 26.81
N PHE A 6 5.72 -5.43 26.66
CA PHE A 6 6.46 -5.03 25.44
C PHE A 6 7.68 -5.92 25.22
N HIS A 7 8.51 -6.15 26.25
CA HIS A 7 9.69 -7.01 26.14
C HIS A 7 9.33 -8.47 25.82
N GLU A 8 8.24 -8.97 26.40
CA GLU A 8 7.73 -10.33 26.11
C GLU A 8 7.26 -10.45 24.65
N SER A 9 6.63 -9.42 24.08
CA SER A 9 6.16 -9.41 22.68
C SER A 9 7.17 -8.87 21.66
N PHE A 10 8.35 -8.42 22.08
CA PHE A 10 9.24 -7.68 21.19
C PHE A 10 9.87 -8.53 20.09
N SER A 11 10.19 -9.80 20.36
CA SER A 11 10.75 -10.69 19.32
C SER A 11 9.75 -10.88 18.19
N ASP A 12 8.51 -11.23 18.53
CA ASP A 12 7.43 -11.40 17.56
C ASP A 12 7.15 -10.09 16.81
N PHE A 13 7.24 -8.94 17.49
CA PHE A 13 7.15 -7.63 16.84
C PHE A 13 8.28 -7.42 15.82
N ALA A 14 9.53 -7.72 16.20
CA ALA A 14 10.70 -7.53 15.35
C ALA A 14 10.69 -8.45 14.12
N ASP A 15 10.06 -9.63 14.25
CA ASP A 15 9.89 -10.62 13.20
C ASP A 15 8.61 -10.43 12.38
N GLY A 16 7.74 -9.49 12.75
CA GLY A 16 6.47 -9.21 12.05
C GLY A 16 5.41 -10.29 12.23
N LEU A 17 5.44 -11.00 13.35
CA LEU A 17 4.57 -12.14 13.66
C LEU A 17 3.40 -11.79 14.60
N LEU A 18 3.34 -10.54 15.08
CA LEU A 18 2.26 -10.09 15.94
C LEU A 18 0.94 -9.90 15.18
N ASP A 19 -0.16 -10.17 15.88
CA ASP A 19 -1.49 -9.76 15.47
C ASP A 19 -1.61 -8.22 15.39
N GLU A 20 -2.46 -7.73 14.49
CA GLU A 20 -2.59 -6.29 14.18
C GLU A 20 -2.88 -5.45 15.42
N VAL A 21 -3.75 -5.93 16.31
CA VAL A 21 -4.13 -5.22 17.54
C VAL A 21 -2.93 -5.05 18.47
N VAL A 22 -2.14 -6.11 18.64
CA VAL A 22 -0.96 -6.10 19.51
C VAL A 22 0.15 -5.26 18.89
N GLU A 23 0.31 -5.30 17.57
CA GLU A 23 1.28 -4.48 16.86
C GLU A 23 1.01 -2.97 17.06
N ILE A 24 -0.26 -2.54 16.99
CA ILE A 24 -0.65 -1.15 17.27
C ILE A 24 -0.29 -0.77 18.71
N GLU A 25 -0.54 -1.64 19.69
CA GLU A 25 -0.16 -1.39 21.09
C GLU A 25 1.35 -1.24 21.27
N VAL A 26 2.15 -2.06 20.57
CA VAL A 26 3.63 -1.98 20.58
C VAL A 26 4.10 -0.66 19.98
N ARG A 27 3.60 -0.29 18.81
CA ARG A 27 3.96 0.98 18.16
C ARG A 27 3.59 2.18 19.03
N ARG A 28 2.40 2.17 19.65
CA ARG A 28 1.99 3.22 20.60
C ARG A 28 2.92 3.27 21.82
N HIS A 29 3.28 2.12 22.37
CA HIS A 29 4.20 2.08 23.51
C HIS A 29 5.59 2.63 23.16
N LEU A 30 6.11 2.33 21.96
CA LEU A 30 7.36 2.92 21.48
C LEU A 30 7.25 4.44 21.34
N ALA A 31 6.12 4.97 20.87
CA ALA A 31 5.93 6.43 20.80
C ALA A 31 6.00 7.09 22.20
N GLU A 32 5.43 6.45 23.22
CA GLU A 32 5.30 7.03 24.56
C GLU A 32 6.51 6.75 25.48
N CYS A 33 7.16 5.60 25.37
CA CYS A 33 8.16 5.13 26.33
C CYS A 33 9.62 5.32 25.84
N ALA A 34 10.34 6.27 26.45
CA ALA A 34 11.75 6.52 26.14
C ALA A 34 12.70 5.37 26.48
N CYS A 35 12.35 4.51 27.45
CA CYS A 35 13.16 3.34 27.79
C CYS A 35 13.11 2.31 26.65
N CYS A 36 11.90 1.94 26.22
CA CYS A 36 11.69 0.94 25.18
C CYS A 36 12.14 1.43 23.79
N ARG A 37 12.08 2.74 23.50
CA ARG A 37 12.72 3.28 22.28
C ARG A 37 14.22 3.08 22.24
N ARG A 38 14.92 3.27 23.37
CA ARG A 38 16.38 3.06 23.42
C ARG A 38 16.73 1.59 23.19
N PHE A 39 15.90 0.69 23.73
CA PHE A 39 16.03 -0.74 23.49
C PHE A 39 15.83 -1.10 22.01
N ASP A 40 14.77 -0.60 21.38
CA ASP A 40 14.50 -0.81 19.96
C ASP A 40 15.63 -0.26 19.06
N ALA A 41 16.10 0.96 19.35
CA ALA A 41 17.23 1.55 18.63
C ALA A 41 18.52 0.71 18.77
N ALA A 42 18.81 0.19 19.96
CA ALA A 42 19.96 -0.68 20.18
C ALA A 42 19.83 -2.01 19.43
N PHE A 43 18.62 -2.58 19.38
CA PHE A 43 18.34 -3.79 18.61
C PHE A 43 18.54 -3.56 17.11
N LEU A 44 17.98 -2.48 16.56
CA LEU A 44 18.14 -2.12 15.15
C LEU A 44 19.61 -1.87 14.78
N ALA A 45 20.37 -1.20 15.65
CA ALA A 45 21.80 -1.02 15.47
C ALA A 45 22.56 -2.36 15.46
N GLY A 46 22.24 -3.28 16.38
CA GLY A 46 22.82 -4.62 16.42
C GLY A 46 22.50 -5.43 15.16
N ARG A 47 21.23 -5.40 14.71
CA ARG A 47 20.80 -6.06 13.47
C ARG A 47 21.53 -5.49 12.25
N GLY A 48 21.66 -4.18 12.16
CA GLY A 48 22.41 -3.51 11.10
C GLY A 48 23.89 -3.89 11.11
N ALA A 49 24.52 -3.97 12.29
CA ALA A 49 25.90 -4.42 12.42
C ALA A 49 26.09 -5.86 11.93
N LEU A 50 25.17 -6.77 12.25
CA LEU A 50 25.20 -8.14 11.76
C LEU A 50 25.02 -8.23 10.24
N GLN A 51 24.14 -7.42 9.66
CA GLN A 51 23.93 -7.36 8.22
C GLN A 51 25.12 -6.78 7.45
N ALA A 52 25.94 -5.95 8.11
CA ALA A 52 27.15 -5.38 7.52
C ALA A 52 28.34 -6.37 7.47
N LEU A 53 28.25 -7.53 8.14
CA LEU A 53 29.29 -8.55 8.05
C LEU A 53 29.35 -9.15 6.64
N PRO A 54 30.52 -9.66 6.21
CA PRO A 54 30.64 -10.39 4.95
C PRO A 54 29.63 -11.54 4.88
N PRO A 55 28.96 -11.73 3.73
CA PRO A 55 27.98 -12.79 3.59
C PRO A 55 28.64 -14.16 3.76
N VAL A 56 28.01 -15.02 4.55
CA VAL A 56 28.48 -16.40 4.74
C VAL A 56 28.20 -17.18 3.45
N SER A 57 29.25 -17.65 2.79
CA SER A 57 29.10 -18.49 1.60
C SER A 57 28.57 -19.87 1.98
N PRO A 58 27.49 -20.36 1.35
CA PRO A 58 27.01 -21.71 1.61
C PRO A 58 28.01 -22.76 1.10
N SER A 59 27.92 -23.98 1.66
CA SER A 59 28.72 -25.12 1.20
C SER A 59 28.53 -25.41 -0.29
N ARG A 60 29.55 -25.97 -0.94
CA ARG A 60 29.47 -26.38 -2.35
C ARG A 60 28.27 -27.32 -2.56
N GLY A 61 27.50 -27.06 -3.62
CA GLY A 61 26.31 -27.84 -3.96
C GLY A 61 25.08 -27.61 -3.06
N PHE A 62 25.13 -26.68 -2.10
CA PHE A 62 23.97 -26.34 -1.24
C PHE A 62 22.74 -25.97 -2.08
N GLY A 63 22.87 -25.10 -3.07
CA GLY A 63 21.74 -24.69 -3.91
C GLY A 63 21.08 -25.87 -4.65
N ARG A 64 21.84 -26.90 -5.03
CA ARG A 64 21.28 -28.12 -5.62
C ARG A 64 20.46 -28.89 -4.59
N ARG A 65 21.02 -29.13 -3.41
CA ARG A 65 20.32 -29.84 -2.31
C ARG A 65 19.07 -29.09 -1.86
N LEU A 66 19.15 -27.76 -1.77
CA LEU A 66 18.04 -26.90 -1.41
C LEU A 66 16.91 -27.00 -2.44
N ARG A 67 17.20 -26.89 -3.73
CA ARG A 67 16.18 -27.03 -4.78
C ARG A 67 15.54 -28.41 -4.81
N GLU A 68 16.33 -29.46 -4.58
CA GLU A 68 15.79 -30.82 -4.53
C GLU A 68 14.84 -30.99 -3.34
N ARG A 69 15.23 -30.48 -2.16
CA ARG A 69 14.37 -30.45 -0.98
C ARG A 69 13.08 -29.66 -1.24
N LEU A 70 13.19 -28.45 -1.81
CA LEU A 70 12.05 -27.61 -2.12
C LEU A 70 11.09 -28.26 -3.10
N ARG A 71 11.57 -29.03 -4.09
CA ARG A 71 10.69 -29.79 -4.99
C ARG A 71 9.90 -30.86 -4.26
N HIS A 72 10.52 -31.53 -3.28
CA HIS A 72 9.85 -32.55 -2.50
C HIS A 72 8.79 -31.94 -1.57
N GLU A 73 9.11 -30.84 -0.89
CA GLU A 73 8.23 -30.23 0.12
C GLU A 73 7.16 -29.31 -0.53
N CYS A 74 7.48 -28.60 -1.61
CA CYS A 74 6.55 -27.70 -2.31
C CYS A 74 5.83 -28.35 -3.50
N GLY A 75 6.37 -29.46 -4.03
CA GLY A 75 5.75 -30.20 -5.14
C GLY A 75 4.45 -30.91 -4.77
N GLU A 76 4.22 -31.15 -3.48
CA GLU A 76 2.99 -31.72 -2.95
C GLU A 76 1.85 -30.69 -2.83
N GLY A 77 2.15 -29.38 -2.94
CA GLY A 77 1.21 -28.30 -2.67
C GLY A 77 0.78 -27.44 -3.87
N SER A 78 1.27 -27.69 -5.09
CA SER A 78 0.66 -27.05 -6.25
C SER A 78 -0.69 -27.73 -6.52
N PRO A 79 -1.82 -26.99 -6.58
CA PRO A 79 -3.03 -27.57 -7.12
C PRO A 79 -2.68 -27.95 -8.55
N ALA A 80 -2.51 -29.25 -8.80
CA ALA A 80 -2.39 -29.77 -10.13
C ALA A 80 -3.68 -29.36 -10.84
N LEU A 81 -3.62 -28.27 -11.60
CA LEU A 81 -4.70 -27.84 -12.46
C LEU A 81 -5.06 -29.06 -13.29
N GLY A 82 -6.24 -29.62 -13.01
CA GLY A 82 -6.64 -30.90 -13.59
C GLY A 82 -6.54 -30.83 -15.12
N PRO A 83 -6.49 -31.98 -15.80
CA PRO A 83 -6.31 -32.04 -17.26
C PRO A 83 -7.35 -31.24 -18.06
N TRP A 84 -8.43 -30.79 -17.42
CA TRP A 84 -9.54 -30.03 -18.00
C TRP A 84 -9.50 -28.52 -17.68
N SER A 85 -8.48 -28.04 -16.96
CA SER A 85 -8.31 -26.62 -16.62
C SER A 85 -8.25 -25.72 -17.86
N GLY A 86 -7.62 -26.19 -18.94
CA GLY A 86 -7.62 -25.50 -20.23
C GLY A 86 -9.02 -25.39 -20.86
N ALA A 87 -9.83 -26.44 -20.73
CA ALA A 87 -11.22 -26.43 -21.23
C ALA A 87 -12.10 -25.48 -20.40
N ALA A 88 -11.95 -25.49 -19.08
CA ALA A 88 -12.67 -24.57 -18.20
C ALA A 88 -12.32 -23.10 -18.48
N ALA A 89 -11.04 -22.78 -18.69
CA ALA A 89 -10.60 -21.45 -19.08
C ALA A 89 -11.16 -21.03 -20.44
N ALA A 90 -11.13 -21.92 -21.43
CA ALA A 90 -11.69 -21.65 -22.77
C ALA A 90 -13.21 -21.40 -22.70
N LEU A 91 -13.95 -22.18 -21.91
CA LEU A 91 -15.40 -21.96 -21.72
C LEU A 91 -15.69 -20.63 -21.03
N LEU A 92 -14.89 -20.24 -20.03
CA LEU A 92 -15.06 -18.96 -19.36
C LEU A 92 -14.80 -17.78 -20.31
N VAL A 93 -13.76 -17.86 -21.14
CA VAL A 93 -13.49 -16.86 -22.18
C VAL A 93 -14.66 -16.79 -23.17
N LEU A 94 -15.14 -17.93 -23.66
CA LEU A 94 -16.28 -17.97 -24.58
C LEU A 94 -17.56 -17.37 -23.95
N ALA A 95 -17.82 -17.65 -22.68
CA ALA A 95 -18.96 -17.09 -21.96
C ALA A 95 -18.87 -15.56 -21.85
N LEU A 96 -17.69 -15.02 -21.51
CA LEU A 96 -17.47 -13.57 -21.43
C LEU A 96 -17.62 -12.88 -22.79
N VAL A 97 -17.06 -13.48 -23.85
CA VAL A 97 -17.20 -12.96 -25.23
C VAL A 97 -18.67 -12.99 -25.68
N SER A 98 -19.39 -14.06 -25.36
CA SER A 98 -20.80 -14.19 -25.71
C SER A 98 -21.67 -13.16 -24.99
N LEU A 99 -21.39 -12.91 -23.70
CA LEU A 99 -22.09 -11.89 -22.92
C LEU A 99 -21.85 -10.48 -23.48
N ALA A 100 -20.59 -10.14 -23.75
CA ALA A 100 -20.24 -8.85 -24.36
C ALA A 100 -20.90 -8.66 -25.74
N ALA A 101 -21.00 -9.72 -26.54
CA ALA A 101 -21.68 -9.67 -27.83
C ALA A 101 -23.20 -9.44 -27.70
N LEU A 102 -23.84 -9.94 -26.64
CA LEU A 102 -25.26 -9.68 -26.39
C LEU A 102 -25.51 -8.24 -25.93
N GLU A 103 -24.65 -7.69 -25.07
CA GLU A 103 -24.77 -6.28 -24.62
C GLU A 103 -24.59 -5.28 -25.77
N VAL A 104 -23.67 -5.55 -26.70
CA VAL A 104 -23.48 -4.71 -27.90
C VAL A 104 -24.75 -4.72 -28.77
N ARG A 105 -25.38 -5.88 -28.93
CA ARG A 105 -26.61 -6.02 -29.72
C ARG A 105 -27.81 -5.33 -29.07
N SER A 106 -27.95 -5.41 -27.74
CA SER A 106 -29.03 -4.68 -27.04
C SER A 106 -28.88 -3.16 -27.19
N HIS A 107 -27.65 -2.65 -27.26
CA HIS A 107 -27.40 -1.22 -27.49
C HIS A 107 -27.83 -0.77 -28.90
N GLU A 108 -27.71 -1.64 -29.92
CA GLU A 108 -28.19 -1.33 -31.28
C GLU A 108 -29.72 -1.28 -31.36
N GLU A 109 -30.41 -2.16 -30.62
CA GLU A 109 -31.88 -2.17 -30.54
C GLU A 109 -32.43 -0.96 -29.76
N ASP A 110 -31.76 -0.53 -28.69
CA ASP A 110 -32.15 0.68 -27.93
C ASP A 110 -31.93 1.97 -28.74
N LEU A 111 -30.92 2.02 -29.62
CA LEU A 111 -30.72 3.13 -30.57
C LEU A 111 -31.75 3.13 -31.69
N ALA A 112 -32.19 1.96 -32.15
CA ALA A 112 -33.26 1.82 -33.13
C ALA A 112 -34.66 2.12 -32.53
N ALA A 113 -34.93 1.70 -31.29
CA ALA A 113 -36.17 1.97 -30.57
C ALA A 113 -36.23 3.41 -30.01
N GLY A 114 -35.08 4.00 -29.68
CA GLY A 114 -34.96 5.39 -29.24
C GLY A 114 -35.22 6.43 -30.33
N ALA A 115 -35.12 6.04 -31.61
CA ALA A 115 -35.43 6.92 -32.74
C ALA A 115 -36.93 7.26 -32.85
N ASP A 116 -37.83 6.40 -32.35
CA ASP A 116 -39.28 6.65 -32.34
C ASP A 116 -39.74 7.51 -31.13
N SER A 117 -38.90 7.69 -30.11
CA SER A 117 -39.24 8.47 -28.91
C SER A 117 -38.79 9.93 -28.97
N LEU A 118 -38.12 10.38 -30.04
CA LEU A 118 -37.70 11.78 -30.19
C LEU A 118 -38.76 12.66 -30.87
N LEU A 119 -40.05 12.42 -30.61
CA LEU A 119 -41.09 13.44 -30.76
C LEU A 119 -41.35 14.09 -29.41
N ILE A 120 -40.47 15.03 -29.06
CA ILE A 120 -40.70 16.02 -28.01
C ILE A 120 -42.00 16.75 -28.32
N GLN A 121 -43.08 16.41 -27.63
CA GLN A 121 -44.20 17.32 -27.43
C GLN A 121 -43.66 18.46 -26.55
N VAL A 122 -43.53 19.66 -27.10
CA VAL A 122 -43.33 20.90 -26.33
C VAL A 122 -44.72 21.37 -25.88
N PRO A 123 -45.13 21.17 -24.62
CA PRO A 123 -46.22 21.97 -24.08
C PRO A 123 -45.68 23.38 -23.85
N GLY A 124 -45.94 24.26 -24.82
CA GLY A 124 -45.78 25.69 -24.66
C GLY A 124 -46.84 26.22 -23.69
N ALA A 125 -46.54 26.25 -22.40
CA ALA A 125 -47.10 27.18 -21.41
C ALA A 125 -46.69 26.76 -19.99
N ALA A 126 -45.61 27.36 -19.46
CA ALA A 126 -45.43 27.74 -18.05
C ALA A 126 -43.95 28.13 -17.83
N MET A 127 -43.54 29.22 -18.47
CA MET A 127 -42.38 29.97 -18.04
C MET A 127 -42.90 30.93 -16.97
N GLU A 128 -42.71 30.61 -15.69
CA GLU A 128 -42.44 31.56 -14.59
C GLU A 128 -42.28 30.79 -13.27
N ALA A 129 -41.24 31.19 -12.52
CA ALA A 129 -41.05 30.95 -11.07
C ALA A 129 -40.59 29.57 -10.58
N ALA A 130 -39.33 29.20 -10.85
CA ALA A 130 -38.52 28.40 -9.91
C ALA A 130 -37.00 28.49 -10.22
N VAL A 131 -36.45 29.70 -10.29
CA VAL A 131 -34.98 29.92 -10.23
C VAL A 131 -34.71 30.95 -9.14
N VAL A 132 -34.90 30.54 -7.89
CA VAL A 132 -34.20 31.13 -6.73
C VAL A 132 -34.07 30.03 -5.69
N GLN A 133 -32.84 29.78 -5.27
CA GLN A 133 -32.36 29.23 -3.97
C GLN A 133 -31.14 28.32 -4.23
N LEU A 134 -30.03 28.97 -4.55
CA LEU A 134 -28.68 28.46 -4.33
C LEU A 134 -28.14 29.15 -3.06
N ALA A 135 -27.30 28.43 -2.30
CA ALA A 135 -26.61 28.83 -1.05
C ALA A 135 -27.52 28.68 0.20
N ASP A 136 -27.14 28.05 1.30
CA ASP A 136 -25.85 27.67 1.87
C ASP A 136 -26.19 26.82 3.10
N ASP A 137 -25.71 25.58 3.25
CA ASP A 137 -25.52 25.04 4.61
C ASP A 137 -24.53 23.86 4.66
N SER A 138 -23.41 24.14 5.33
CA SER A 138 -22.65 23.22 6.18
C SER A 138 -21.90 22.04 5.53
N THR A 139 -20.66 22.34 5.15
CA THR A 139 -19.55 21.38 5.07
C THR A 139 -19.20 20.87 6.48
N MET A 140 -19.54 19.61 6.78
CA MET A 140 -18.91 18.89 7.89
C MET A 140 -17.45 18.57 7.54
N SER A 141 -16.54 19.25 8.24
CA SER A 141 -15.10 19.02 8.18
C SER A 141 -14.74 17.68 8.84
N PHE A 142 -14.55 16.63 8.04
CA PHE A 142 -13.77 15.46 8.46
C PHE A 142 -12.27 15.81 8.41
N GLY A 143 -11.62 15.82 9.56
CA GLY A 143 -10.17 16.01 9.67
C GLY A 143 -9.42 14.92 8.91
N ASN A 144 -8.66 15.33 7.89
CA ASN A 144 -7.80 14.46 7.10
C ASN A 144 -6.65 13.89 7.96
N PRO A 145 -6.50 12.56 8.12
CA PRO A 145 -5.40 11.95 8.88
C PRO A 145 -4.06 11.90 8.12
N PHE A 146 -3.99 12.36 6.87
CA PHE A 146 -2.73 12.47 6.12
C PHE A 146 -2.16 13.89 6.21
N ARG A 147 -1.19 14.09 7.09
CA ARG A 147 -0.25 15.23 6.99
C ARG A 147 0.91 14.83 6.07
N PRO A 148 1.17 15.52 4.95
CA PRO A 148 2.42 15.37 4.22
C PRO A 148 3.57 16.05 4.98
N PHE A 149 4.77 15.47 4.87
CA PHE A 149 6.03 15.98 5.40
C PHE A 149 6.30 17.43 4.97
N PRO A 150 6.88 18.29 5.83
CA PRO A 150 7.31 19.62 5.39
C PRO A 150 8.52 19.49 4.46
N THR A 151 8.33 19.86 3.19
CA THR A 151 9.42 20.14 2.24
C THR A 151 10.16 21.39 2.72
N THR A 152 11.45 21.24 3.02
CA THR A 152 12.34 22.34 3.36
C THR A 152 12.67 23.16 2.11
N GLU A 153 11.86 24.16 1.82
CA GLU A 153 12.27 25.31 1.01
C GLU A 153 12.00 26.59 1.80
N GLY A 154 13.06 27.27 2.22
CA GLY A 154 12.94 28.46 3.06
C GLY A 154 14.24 28.82 3.77
N PHE A 155 15.31 28.95 3.00
CA PHE A 155 16.57 29.54 3.46
C PHE A 155 16.34 31.04 3.70
N THR A 156 16.08 31.44 4.95
CA THR A 156 16.28 32.84 5.38
C THR A 156 17.55 32.91 6.20
N ALA A 157 18.53 33.61 5.63
CA ALA A 157 19.80 33.96 6.25
C ALA A 157 19.58 34.65 7.60
N MET A 158 20.08 34.04 8.66
CA MET A 158 20.34 34.72 9.93
C MET A 158 21.85 34.69 10.14
N THR A 159 22.48 35.82 9.78
CA THR A 159 23.87 36.11 10.11
C THR A 159 24.03 36.18 11.61
N LEU A 160 24.67 35.16 12.20
CA LEU A 160 25.20 35.23 13.56
C LEU A 160 26.68 34.89 13.51
N SER A 161 27.46 35.95 13.67
CA SER A 161 28.88 35.99 13.96
C SER A 161 29.23 35.02 15.09
N GLY A 162 30.18 34.10 14.85
CA GLY A 162 30.73 33.23 15.88
C GLY A 162 31.74 32.26 15.31
N GLN A 163 33.00 32.48 15.63
CA GLN A 163 34.17 31.65 15.30
C GLN A 163 33.95 30.16 15.63
N PHE A 164 34.49 29.24 14.81
CA PHE A 164 35.66 28.41 15.17
C PHE A 164 35.93 27.30 14.14
N ALA A 165 37.21 27.21 13.77
CA ALA A 165 37.99 26.04 13.38
C ALA A 165 37.75 25.35 12.02
N SER A 166 38.59 25.77 11.07
CA SER A 166 39.08 25.00 9.92
C SER A 166 39.55 23.59 10.29
N TYR A 167 39.18 22.62 9.45
CA TYR A 167 40.13 21.59 9.02
C TYR A 167 39.95 21.35 7.52
N ALA A 168 41.00 21.72 6.78
CA ALA A 168 41.21 21.30 5.41
C ALA A 168 42.02 20.00 5.44
N VAL A 169 41.56 18.97 4.74
CA VAL A 169 42.42 17.86 4.34
C VAL A 169 42.21 17.64 2.84
N LEU A 170 43.21 18.13 2.09
CA LEU A 170 43.60 17.73 0.73
C LEU A 170 43.69 16.19 0.68
N THR A 171 43.35 15.49 -0.40
CA THR A 171 44.13 15.32 -1.64
C THR A 171 43.21 14.76 -2.77
N SER A 172 43.19 15.23 -4.03
CA SER A 172 44.07 14.85 -5.17
C SER A 172 44.54 13.39 -5.10
N ARG A 173 44.42 12.48 -6.06
CA ARG A 173 44.45 12.53 -7.53
C ARG A 173 43.89 11.19 -8.04
#